data_AF-A0A2V2SBC8-F1
#
_entry.id   AF-A0A2V2SBC8-F1
#
_cell.length_a   1.000
_cell.length_b   1.000
_cell.length_c   1.000
_cell.angle_alpha   90.00
_cell.angle_beta   90.00
_cell.angle_gamma   90.00
#
_symmetry.space_group_name_H-M   'P 1'
#
loop_
_entity.id
_entity.type
_entity.pdbx_description
1 polymer ?
#
loop_
_entity_poly.entity_id
_entity_poly.type
_entity_poly.pdbx_seq_one_letter_code
_entity_poly.pdbx_strand_id
1 'polypeptide(L)'
;MGYRDCVANRRRDVCRTNVRLLKNHRPRILKRAKPYQKIVVLDSVIFFPEHRKRLDALADQIVEYNTCETPEEVAERCRGADCIISCWVDIPHRVIDENPQLRTVGFWTHDYEHRIDVAFARKRGIQVPAIPDYGTDSVAELVFVALLELLGGLHGHWPRESNPIEAVVAQLSDKIRLFKKNVKDTLNGRWIHEYIKTGQRQITHSDEIPEEALKGLTVGILDKRILQKPLLQMLSNGFRMNVIYSLSDYAHDLNIAFRPVEELVSESHAIVYDDRSLTEDLRQLIHNKCRLRKVNTANLSSNRPSLSGLKLGIVGLGRIGSRVAQIASQGFNMHVQYFSRTPNPHLERELHIKYAALEEVLRSSDILTFHLPHHSAENFLSDSLINEIRPGTIFINASVGNIIENEEFLLNTFRTGRLTGYLDVYRTLPPRLALRQLRATLTPTYRLGWRTKSTVGLKTHKLLTKLEEAARPETG
;
A
#
# COMPACT_ATOMS: atom_id res chain seq x y z
N MET A 1 -21.61 -39.06 -71.82
CA MET A 1 -20.43 -39.13 -72.70
C MET A 1 -20.33 -37.80 -73.44
N GLY A 2 -19.10 -37.30 -73.60
CA GLY A 2 -18.79 -35.88 -73.79
C GLY A 2 -19.40 -35.20 -75.01
N TYR A 3 -19.47 -33.87 -74.92
CA TYR A 3 -19.64 -32.99 -76.07
C TYR A 3 -18.70 -31.78 -75.91
N ARG A 4 -17.72 -31.74 -76.79
CA ARG A 4 -16.98 -30.55 -77.23
C ARG A 4 -17.00 -30.63 -78.75
N ASP A 5 -17.48 -29.58 -79.43
CA ASP A 5 -16.60 -28.68 -80.18
C ASP A 5 -17.36 -27.73 -81.12
N CYS A 6 -16.80 -26.51 -81.15
CA CYS A 6 -16.59 -25.62 -82.30
C CYS A 6 -17.76 -24.91 -83.01
N VAL A 7 -17.60 -23.57 -83.10
CA VAL A 7 -17.61 -22.67 -84.29
C VAL A 7 -17.88 -21.26 -83.74
N ALA A 8 -16.87 -20.42 -83.48
CA ALA A 8 -16.11 -19.56 -84.39
C ALA A 8 -16.88 -18.38 -85.00
N ASN A 9 -16.23 -17.19 -84.88
CA ASN A 9 -16.05 -16.16 -85.91
C ASN A 9 -16.84 -14.83 -85.77
N ARG A 10 -16.15 -13.75 -85.37
CA ARG A 10 -15.82 -12.59 -86.25
C ARG A 10 -14.98 -11.52 -85.53
N ARG A 11 -14.03 -10.97 -86.29
CA ARG A 11 -13.02 -9.96 -85.96
C ARG A 11 -13.54 -8.52 -86.11
N ARG A 12 -12.68 -7.60 -85.63
CA ARG A 12 -12.47 -6.16 -85.95
C ARG A 12 -13.06 -5.21 -84.89
N ASP A 13 -12.40 -4.17 -84.41
CA ASP A 13 -11.06 -3.60 -84.60
C ASP A 13 -10.89 -2.44 -83.60
N VAL A 14 -9.64 -2.10 -83.26
CA VAL A 14 -9.16 -0.77 -82.81
C VAL A 14 -9.62 -0.25 -81.42
N CYS A 15 -8.68 -0.15 -80.46
CA CYS A 15 -7.95 1.10 -80.16
C CYS A 15 -6.97 0.90 -78.98
N ARG A 16 -5.75 1.44 -79.11
CA ARG A 16 -4.72 1.42 -78.06
C ARG A 16 -5.07 2.40 -76.92
N THR A 17 -5.05 1.92 -75.68
CA THR A 17 -4.90 2.79 -74.49
C THR A 17 -3.98 2.15 -73.45
N ASN A 18 -3.04 2.95 -72.97
CA ASN A 18 -1.96 2.64 -72.06
C ASN A 18 -2.42 1.98 -70.75
N VAL A 19 -1.85 0.82 -70.42
CA VAL A 19 -1.97 0.19 -69.10
C VAL A 19 -1.01 0.91 -68.14
N ARG A 20 -1.54 1.84 -67.32
CA ARG A 20 -0.89 2.24 -66.06
C ARG A 20 -1.37 1.30 -64.96
N LEU A 21 -0.50 0.39 -64.54
CA LEU A 21 -0.71 -0.45 -63.35
C LEU A 21 -0.88 0.46 -62.11
N LEU A 22 -2.08 0.45 -61.55
CA LEU A 22 -2.43 1.16 -60.32
C LEU A 22 -1.63 0.58 -59.14
N LYS A 23 -0.88 1.45 -58.46
CA LYS A 23 -0.14 1.12 -57.23
C LYS A 23 -1.11 0.74 -56.11
N ASN A 24 -0.90 -0.46 -55.57
CA ASN A 24 -1.48 -0.99 -54.34
C ASN A 24 -1.66 0.08 -53.25
N HIS A 25 -2.90 0.48 -52.97
CA HIS A 25 -3.25 1.25 -51.78
C HIS A 25 -3.46 0.27 -50.62
N ARG A 26 -2.44 0.10 -49.77
CA ARG A 26 -2.66 -0.42 -48.41
C ARG A 26 -3.41 0.67 -47.62
N PRO A 27 -4.52 0.36 -46.94
CA PRO A 27 -5.20 1.34 -46.11
C PRO A 27 -4.24 1.85 -45.02
N ARG A 28 -4.02 3.17 -44.98
CA ARG A 28 -3.33 3.83 -43.86
C ARG A 28 -4.21 3.64 -42.63
N ILE A 29 -3.74 2.82 -41.68
CA ILE A 29 -4.32 2.78 -40.33
C ILE A 29 -4.03 4.16 -39.72
N LEU A 30 -5.03 5.04 -39.69
CA LEU A 30 -4.96 6.30 -38.97
C LEU A 30 -4.75 5.95 -37.49
N LYS A 31 -3.54 6.21 -36.96
CA LYS A 31 -3.31 6.11 -35.52
C LYS A 31 -4.30 7.06 -34.84
N ARG A 32 -5.16 6.50 -33.98
CA ARG A 32 -6.08 7.30 -33.15
C ARG A 32 -5.23 8.31 -32.38
N ALA A 33 -5.60 9.59 -32.46
CA ALA A 33 -4.91 10.64 -31.73
C ALA A 33 -4.86 10.29 -30.25
N LYS A 34 -3.68 10.43 -29.63
CA LYS A 34 -3.53 10.15 -28.20
C LYS A 34 -4.22 11.23 -27.39
N PRO A 35 -4.74 10.90 -26.18
CA PRO A 35 -5.49 11.85 -25.37
C PRO A 35 -4.71 13.12 -24.99
N TYR A 36 -3.39 13.00 -24.80
CA TYR A 36 -2.47 14.09 -24.46
C TYR A 36 -1.39 14.26 -25.54
N GLN A 37 -0.92 15.48 -25.73
CA GLN A 37 0.24 15.79 -26.58
C GLN A 37 1.54 15.63 -25.78
N LYS A 38 1.59 16.14 -24.55
CA LYS A 38 2.78 16.11 -23.70
C LYS A 38 2.42 15.88 -22.23
N ILE A 39 2.74 14.69 -21.72
CA ILE A 39 2.75 14.40 -20.29
C ILE A 39 4.13 14.73 -19.71
N VAL A 40 4.17 15.48 -18.62
CA VAL A 40 5.36 15.70 -17.80
C VAL A 40 5.19 15.01 -16.45
N VAL A 41 6.10 14.11 -16.10
CA VAL A 41 6.18 13.48 -14.77
C VAL A 41 7.30 14.14 -13.99
N LEU A 42 6.98 14.80 -12.88
CA LEU A 42 7.92 15.64 -12.12
C LEU A 42 8.67 14.88 -11.02
N ASP A 43 8.18 13.69 -10.67
CA ASP A 43 8.63 12.88 -9.56
C ASP A 43 9.01 11.47 -10.03
N SER A 44 9.77 10.73 -9.21
CA SER A 44 10.07 9.30 -9.40
C SER A 44 8.83 8.42 -9.16
N VAL A 45 7.79 8.61 -9.98
CA VAL A 45 6.56 7.82 -10.00
C VAL A 45 6.86 6.42 -10.53
N ILE A 46 6.33 5.42 -9.84
CA ILE A 46 6.64 4.02 -10.13
C ILE A 46 5.68 3.48 -11.18
N PHE A 47 6.19 3.27 -12.40
CA PHE A 47 5.48 2.63 -13.49
C PHE A 47 6.05 1.25 -13.78
N PHE A 48 5.39 0.20 -13.28
CA PHE A 48 5.68 -1.18 -13.71
C PHE A 48 5.44 -1.36 -15.23
N PRO A 49 5.98 -2.41 -15.87
CA PRO A 49 5.91 -2.58 -17.33
C PRO A 49 4.50 -2.50 -17.91
N GLU A 50 3.48 -2.99 -17.21
CA GLU A 50 2.07 -2.88 -17.60
C GLU A 50 1.53 -1.45 -17.53
N HIS A 51 1.99 -0.66 -16.54
CA HIS A 51 1.65 0.75 -16.42
C HIS A 51 2.34 1.60 -17.47
N ARG A 52 3.61 1.28 -17.81
CA ARG A 52 4.36 1.93 -18.88
C ARG A 52 3.59 1.86 -20.20
N LYS A 53 3.15 0.66 -20.59
CA LYS A 53 2.35 0.45 -21.81
C LYS A 53 1.09 1.33 -21.85
N ARG A 54 0.42 1.51 -20.70
CA ARG A 54 -0.74 2.39 -20.59
C ARG A 54 -0.34 3.85 -20.73
N LEU A 55 0.67 4.32 -19.99
CA LEU A 55 1.13 5.70 -20.08
C LEU A 55 1.56 6.06 -21.51
N ASP A 56 2.31 5.18 -22.18
CA ASP A 56 2.74 5.34 -23.57
C ASP A 56 1.55 5.47 -24.54
N ALA A 57 0.39 4.91 -24.21
CA ALA A 57 -0.84 5.07 -25.00
C ALA A 57 -1.56 6.42 -24.75
N LEU A 58 -1.24 7.13 -23.67
CA LEU A 58 -1.89 8.38 -23.28
C LEU A 58 -1.31 9.62 -23.94
N ALA A 59 -0.01 9.64 -24.28
CA ALA A 59 0.62 10.85 -24.80
C ALA A 59 1.58 10.63 -25.97
N ASP A 60 1.65 11.60 -26.88
CA ASP A 60 2.61 11.59 -28.00
C ASP A 60 4.04 11.80 -27.49
N GLN A 61 4.22 12.69 -26.51
CA GLN A 61 5.46 12.92 -25.78
C GLN A 61 5.25 12.66 -24.29
N ILE A 62 6.18 11.92 -23.68
CA ILE A 62 6.27 11.74 -22.22
C ILE A 62 7.67 12.19 -21.81
N VAL A 63 7.75 13.10 -20.86
CA VAL A 63 9.01 13.57 -20.26
C VAL A 63 8.98 13.26 -18.78
N GLU A 64 9.99 12.55 -18.29
CA GLU A 64 10.07 12.09 -16.91
C GLU A 64 11.29 12.67 -16.20
N TYR A 65 11.06 13.15 -15.00
CA TYR A 65 12.07 13.68 -14.10
C TYR A 65 12.02 12.95 -12.76
N ASN A 66 13.15 12.88 -12.06
CA ASN A 66 13.21 12.15 -10.79
C ASN A 66 12.65 12.95 -9.62
N THR A 67 12.91 14.26 -9.63
CA THR A 67 12.44 15.27 -8.70
C THR A 67 12.72 16.65 -9.29
N CYS A 68 12.06 17.69 -8.81
CA CYS A 68 12.38 19.10 -9.08
C CYS A 68 12.61 19.81 -7.75
N GLU A 69 13.59 20.71 -7.68
CA GLU A 69 13.99 21.35 -6.42
C GLU A 69 13.48 22.78 -6.27
N THR A 70 13.34 23.51 -7.38
CA THR A 70 12.95 24.93 -7.35
C THR A 70 11.69 25.21 -8.17
N PRO A 71 10.88 26.22 -7.79
CA PRO A 71 9.71 26.64 -8.58
C PRO A 71 10.05 27.01 -10.03
N GLU A 72 11.22 27.60 -10.28
CA GLU A 72 11.69 27.96 -11.62
C GLU A 72 11.95 26.72 -12.47
N GLU A 73 12.57 25.70 -11.89
CA GLU A 73 12.81 24.42 -12.54
C GLU A 73 11.49 23.71 -12.88
N VAL A 74 10.52 23.73 -11.96
CA VAL A 74 9.18 23.17 -12.22
C VAL A 74 8.52 23.87 -13.40
N ALA A 75 8.52 25.21 -13.43
CA ALA A 75 7.95 25.98 -14.53
C ALA A 75 8.60 25.64 -15.88
N GLU A 76 9.94 25.59 -15.94
CA GLU A 76 10.67 25.26 -17.17
C GLU A 76 10.35 23.84 -17.67
N ARG A 77 10.39 22.85 -16.77
CA ARG A 77 10.15 21.43 -17.10
C ARG A 77 8.70 21.18 -17.54
N CYS A 78 7.75 21.93 -16.99
CA CYS A 78 6.35 21.86 -17.35
C CYS A 78 5.99 22.59 -18.66
N ARG A 79 6.91 23.34 -19.29
CA ARG A 79 6.60 24.13 -20.50
C ARG A 79 6.02 23.26 -21.61
N GLY A 80 4.87 23.65 -22.14
CA GLY A 80 4.16 22.94 -23.20
C GLY A 80 3.43 21.67 -22.73
N ALA A 81 3.37 21.38 -21.43
CA ALA A 81 2.64 20.23 -20.91
C ALA A 81 1.14 20.47 -21.04
N ASP A 82 0.40 19.45 -21.49
CA ASP A 82 -1.07 19.43 -21.39
C ASP A 82 -1.55 18.48 -20.28
N CYS A 83 -0.65 17.69 -19.71
CA CYS A 83 -0.86 16.94 -18.47
C CYS A 83 0.43 16.87 -17.63
N ILE A 84 0.27 17.03 -16.32
CA ILE A 84 1.35 16.90 -15.34
C ILE A 84 1.02 15.74 -14.39
N ILE A 85 2.00 14.91 -14.09
CA ILE A 85 1.94 13.89 -13.05
C ILE A 85 2.94 14.27 -11.96
N SER A 86 2.48 14.35 -10.71
CA SER A 86 3.34 14.66 -9.57
C SER A 86 3.00 13.84 -8.33
N CYS A 87 3.89 13.82 -7.33
CA CYS A 87 3.68 13.21 -6.03
C CYS A 87 4.13 14.15 -4.89
N TRP A 88 5.34 14.70 -4.97
CA TRP A 88 5.95 15.49 -3.90
C TRP A 88 6.30 16.92 -4.33
N VAL A 89 6.43 17.17 -5.62
CA VAL A 89 6.73 18.49 -6.18
C VAL A 89 5.53 19.43 -6.06
N ASP A 90 5.79 20.65 -5.57
CA ASP A 90 4.78 21.71 -5.50
C ASP A 90 4.53 22.30 -6.90
N ILE A 91 3.27 22.59 -7.20
CA ILE A 91 2.81 23.11 -8.49
C ILE A 91 2.43 24.59 -8.31
N PRO A 92 3.34 25.54 -8.58
CA PRO A 92 3.05 26.96 -8.43
C PRO A 92 2.05 27.46 -9.49
N HIS A 93 1.32 28.54 -9.18
CA HIS A 93 0.35 29.16 -10.11
C HIS A 93 0.95 29.46 -11.49
N ARG A 94 2.21 29.86 -11.53
CA ARG A 94 2.94 30.14 -12.78
C ARG A 94 2.94 28.97 -13.76
N VAL A 95 3.05 27.72 -13.29
CA VAL A 95 2.97 26.53 -14.15
C VAL A 95 1.61 26.45 -14.85
N ILE A 96 0.54 26.81 -14.15
CA ILE A 96 -0.82 26.84 -14.70
C ILE A 96 -1.01 28.03 -15.65
N ASP A 97 -0.47 29.20 -15.31
CA ASP A 97 -0.57 30.41 -16.13
C ASP A 97 0.19 30.30 -17.47
N GLU A 98 1.39 29.74 -17.45
CA GLU A 98 2.28 29.65 -18.62
C GLU A 98 1.94 28.47 -19.55
N ASN A 99 1.03 27.59 -19.14
CA ASN A 99 0.59 26.44 -19.92
C ASN A 99 -0.92 26.49 -20.17
N PRO A 100 -1.40 27.36 -21.07
CA PRO A 100 -2.84 27.50 -21.37
C PRO A 100 -3.47 26.21 -21.93
N GLN A 101 -2.67 25.30 -22.47
CA GLN A 101 -3.09 23.97 -22.91
C GLN A 101 -3.19 22.92 -21.79
N LEU A 102 -2.77 23.24 -20.55
CA LEU A 102 -2.80 22.31 -19.42
C LEU A 102 -4.24 21.94 -19.06
N ARG A 103 -4.54 20.65 -19.07
CA ARG A 103 -5.89 20.11 -18.79
C ARG A 103 -5.95 19.31 -17.51
N THR A 104 -4.83 18.71 -17.10
CA THR A 104 -4.83 17.76 -15.97
C THR A 104 -3.54 17.86 -15.16
N VAL A 105 -3.67 17.86 -13.83
CA VAL A 105 -2.56 17.68 -12.90
C VAL A 105 -2.88 16.51 -11.97
N GLY A 106 -2.35 15.34 -12.29
CA GLY A 106 -2.59 14.11 -11.54
C GLY A 106 -1.60 13.90 -10.42
N PHE A 107 -2.09 13.65 -9.21
CA PHE A 107 -1.26 13.36 -8.05
C PHE A 107 -1.19 11.87 -7.78
N TRP A 108 0.01 11.31 -7.81
CA TRP A 108 0.34 9.96 -7.37
C TRP A 108 0.40 9.91 -5.83
N THR A 109 -0.65 10.37 -5.14
CA THR A 109 -0.80 10.33 -3.68
C THR A 109 -2.25 10.65 -3.31
N HIS A 110 -2.60 10.48 -2.03
CA HIS A 110 -3.86 10.97 -1.46
C HIS A 110 -3.71 12.38 -0.87
N ASP A 111 -2.50 12.72 -0.45
CA ASP A 111 -2.17 13.93 0.29
C ASP A 111 -1.47 14.92 -0.66
N TYR A 112 -2.28 15.74 -1.34
CA TYR A 112 -1.84 16.61 -2.44
C TYR A 112 -2.29 18.06 -2.33
N GLU A 113 -3.26 18.37 -1.45
CA GLU A 113 -3.89 19.71 -1.40
C GLU A 113 -2.91 20.80 -0.95
N HIS A 114 -1.84 20.44 -0.24
CA HIS A 114 -0.74 21.34 0.10
C HIS A 114 0.30 21.50 -1.01
N ARG A 115 0.19 20.73 -2.10
CA ARG A 115 1.10 20.77 -3.27
C ARG A 115 0.59 21.66 -4.39
N ILE A 116 -0.69 22.00 -4.39
CA ILE A 116 -1.32 22.78 -5.46
C ILE A 116 -2.51 23.57 -4.90
N ASP A 117 -2.71 24.78 -5.42
CA ASP A 117 -3.97 25.50 -5.24
C ASP A 117 -5.05 24.90 -6.15
N VAL A 118 -5.81 23.95 -5.58
CA VAL A 118 -6.89 23.23 -6.30
C VAL A 118 -7.99 24.20 -6.77
N ALA A 119 -8.29 25.25 -6.01
CA ALA A 119 -9.33 26.21 -6.38
C ALA A 119 -8.90 27.03 -7.61
N PHE A 120 -7.64 27.49 -7.62
CA PHE A 120 -7.06 28.18 -8.77
C PHE A 120 -7.01 27.28 -10.01
N ALA A 121 -6.54 26.04 -9.87
CA ALA A 121 -6.48 25.07 -10.97
C ALA A 121 -7.88 24.83 -11.57
N ARG A 122 -8.90 24.58 -10.75
CA ARG A 122 -10.28 24.37 -11.21
C ARG A 122 -10.87 25.61 -11.89
N LYS A 123 -10.57 26.81 -11.40
CA LYS A 123 -11.00 28.07 -12.05
C LYS A 123 -10.45 28.21 -13.47
N ARG A 124 -9.33 27.54 -13.77
CA ARG A 124 -8.70 27.46 -15.10
C ARG A 124 -9.10 26.23 -15.91
N GLY A 125 -10.10 25.48 -15.46
CA GLY A 125 -10.58 24.28 -16.14
C GLY A 125 -9.67 23.06 -16.00
N ILE A 126 -8.71 23.09 -15.05
CA ILE A 126 -7.77 21.98 -14.84
C ILE A 126 -8.37 20.95 -13.90
N GLN A 127 -8.39 19.69 -14.35
CA GLN A 127 -8.74 18.57 -13.49
C GLN A 127 -7.56 18.15 -12.61
N VAL A 128 -7.84 17.85 -11.33
CA VAL A 128 -6.81 17.50 -10.34
C VAL A 128 -7.09 16.12 -9.72
N PRO A 129 -6.93 15.01 -10.47
CA PRO A 129 -7.17 13.68 -9.92
C PRO A 129 -6.10 13.27 -8.92
N ALA A 130 -6.52 12.57 -7.85
CA ALA A 130 -5.65 11.98 -6.83
C ALA A 130 -6.12 10.56 -6.46
N ILE A 131 -5.34 9.83 -5.65
CA ILE A 131 -5.68 8.46 -5.23
C ILE A 131 -5.90 8.40 -3.72
N PRO A 132 -7.15 8.48 -3.22
CA PRO A 132 -7.40 8.66 -1.79
C PRO A 132 -7.26 7.39 -0.91
N ASP A 133 -7.28 6.20 -1.51
CA ASP A 133 -7.57 4.94 -0.80
C ASP A 133 -6.56 3.81 -1.06
N TYR A 134 -5.46 4.07 -1.79
CA TYR A 134 -4.51 3.03 -2.21
C TYR A 134 -3.87 2.27 -1.05
N GLY A 135 -3.57 2.96 0.06
CA GLY A 135 -2.81 2.40 1.18
C GLY A 135 -3.64 1.95 2.37
N THR A 136 -4.97 1.92 2.26
CA THR A 136 -5.87 1.73 3.43
C THR A 136 -5.57 0.43 4.17
N ASP A 137 -5.53 -0.69 3.45
CA ASP A 137 -5.23 -2.01 4.03
C ASP A 137 -3.74 -2.12 4.42
N SER A 138 -2.81 -1.73 3.55
CA SER A 138 -1.38 -1.91 3.80
C SER A 138 -0.83 -1.08 4.97
N VAL A 139 -1.36 0.12 5.21
CA VAL A 139 -1.02 0.93 6.40
C VAL A 139 -1.65 0.33 7.65
N ALA A 140 -2.92 -0.08 7.59
CA ALA A 140 -3.61 -0.68 8.74
C ALA A 140 -2.95 -2.00 9.17
N GLU A 141 -2.60 -2.87 8.21
CA GLU A 141 -1.83 -4.09 8.44
C GLU A 141 -0.52 -3.80 9.19
N LEU A 142 0.20 -2.75 8.79
CA LEU A 142 1.50 -2.40 9.36
C LEU A 142 1.42 -2.06 10.85
N VAL A 143 0.32 -1.46 11.32
CA VAL A 143 0.07 -1.22 12.75
C VAL A 143 0.13 -2.54 13.53
N PHE A 144 -0.53 -3.59 13.03
CA PHE A 144 -0.57 -4.90 13.72
C PHE A 144 0.73 -5.68 13.55
N VAL A 145 1.39 -5.58 12.40
CA VAL A 145 2.73 -6.16 12.23
C VAL A 145 3.69 -5.58 13.26
N ALA A 146 3.68 -4.26 13.44
CA ALA A 146 4.51 -3.59 14.44
C ALA A 146 4.12 -4.00 15.86
N LEU A 147 2.82 -4.05 16.19
CA LEU A 147 2.34 -4.50 17.50
C LEU A 147 2.80 -5.91 17.85
N LEU A 148 2.60 -6.86 16.93
CA LEU A 148 2.97 -8.26 17.14
C LEU A 148 4.47 -8.45 17.37
N GLU A 149 5.30 -7.61 16.75
CA GLU A 149 6.75 -7.66 16.96
C GLU A 149 7.21 -6.90 18.20
N LEU A 150 6.59 -5.76 18.52
CA LEU A 150 6.83 -5.06 19.79
C LEU A 150 6.51 -5.96 20.98
N LEU A 151 5.31 -6.57 21.00
CA LEU A 151 4.90 -7.49 22.06
C LEU A 151 5.82 -8.71 22.19
N GLY A 152 6.38 -9.19 21.07
CA GLY A 152 7.35 -10.28 21.08
C GLY A 152 8.69 -9.93 21.75
N GLY A 153 9.03 -8.64 21.87
CA GLY A 153 10.24 -8.15 22.53
C GLY A 153 10.02 -7.59 23.94
N LEU A 154 8.76 -7.40 24.37
CA LEU A 154 8.47 -6.92 25.73
C LEU A 154 8.57 -8.07 26.73
N HIS A 155 9.44 -7.88 27.74
CA HIS A 155 9.55 -8.76 28.90
C HIS A 155 9.08 -7.99 30.14
N GLY A 156 8.05 -8.46 30.86
CA GLY A 156 7.56 -7.79 32.07
C GLY A 156 6.04 -7.54 32.11
N HIS A 157 5.63 -6.31 32.49
CA HIS A 157 4.31 -5.87 33.02
C HIS A 157 3.04 -6.16 32.17
N TRP A 158 3.17 -6.82 31.02
CA TRP A 158 2.03 -7.16 30.16
C TRP A 158 1.46 -8.53 30.54
N PRO A 159 0.13 -8.73 30.42
CA PRO A 159 -0.51 -10.00 30.75
C PRO A 159 0.20 -11.17 30.05
N ARG A 160 0.50 -12.21 30.83
CA ARG A 160 1.26 -13.38 30.36
C ARG A 160 0.42 -14.41 29.61
N GLU A 161 -0.84 -14.10 29.31
CA GLU A 161 -1.63 -14.97 28.44
C GLU A 161 -0.99 -14.99 27.08
N SER A 162 -0.49 -16.17 26.71
CA SER A 162 0.25 -16.35 25.48
C SER A 162 -0.60 -17.02 24.42
N ASN A 163 -0.57 -16.42 23.23
CA ASN A 163 -1.28 -16.95 22.08
C ASN A 163 -0.27 -17.42 21.02
N PRO A 164 0.01 -18.73 20.92
CA PRO A 164 0.95 -19.25 19.92
C PRO A 164 0.47 -18.98 18.49
N ILE A 165 -0.82 -18.75 18.27
CA ILE A 165 -1.39 -18.42 16.96
C ILE A 165 -0.98 -17.00 16.52
N GLU A 166 -0.92 -16.04 17.44
CA GLU A 166 -0.44 -14.68 17.12
C GLU A 166 1.03 -14.68 16.69
N ALA A 167 1.84 -15.61 17.21
CA ALA A 167 3.22 -15.78 16.78
C ALA A 167 3.32 -16.30 15.32
N VAL A 168 2.37 -17.13 14.87
CA VAL A 168 2.24 -17.55 13.47
C VAL A 168 1.96 -16.33 12.59
N VAL A 169 1.00 -15.50 12.97
CA VAL A 169 0.61 -14.27 12.25
C VAL A 169 1.77 -13.28 12.21
N ALA A 170 2.52 -13.12 13.30
CA ALA A 170 3.71 -12.28 13.36
C ALA A 170 4.77 -12.73 12.35
N GLN A 171 5.15 -14.02 12.37
CA GLN A 171 6.15 -14.55 11.43
C GLN A 171 5.67 -14.50 9.97
N LEU A 172 4.41 -14.83 9.72
CA LEU A 172 3.81 -14.79 8.40
C LEU A 172 3.89 -13.36 7.84
N SER A 173 3.43 -12.40 8.63
CA SER A 173 3.39 -11.00 8.22
C SER A 173 4.78 -10.39 8.08
N ASP A 174 5.76 -10.73 8.92
CA ASP A 174 7.16 -10.32 8.73
C ASP A 174 7.77 -10.90 7.45
N LYS A 175 7.48 -12.15 7.08
CA LYS A 175 7.94 -12.74 5.80
C LYS A 175 7.30 -12.09 4.58
N ILE A 176 6.11 -11.54 4.72
CA ILE A 176 5.39 -10.86 3.62
C ILE A 176 5.79 -9.38 3.53
N ARG A 177 5.85 -8.68 4.66
CA ARG A 177 6.12 -7.24 4.77
C ARG A 177 7.58 -6.88 4.98
N LEU A 178 8.44 -7.89 5.21
CA LEU A 178 9.86 -7.74 5.50
C LEU A 178 10.11 -6.71 6.61
N PHE A 179 9.29 -6.76 7.66
CA PHE A 179 9.22 -5.70 8.67
C PHE A 179 10.53 -5.57 9.45
N LYS A 180 11.08 -6.68 9.95
CA LYS A 180 12.36 -6.69 10.69
C LYS A 180 13.53 -6.23 9.83
N LYS A 181 13.55 -6.61 8.55
CA LYS A 181 14.53 -6.12 7.58
C LYS A 181 14.41 -4.60 7.44
N ASN A 182 13.18 -4.08 7.35
CA ASN A 182 12.91 -2.66 7.23
C ASN A 182 13.28 -1.84 8.46
N VAL A 183 13.08 -2.40 9.66
CA VAL A 183 13.58 -1.82 10.91
C VAL A 183 15.11 -1.74 10.87
N LYS A 184 15.78 -2.84 10.50
CA LYS A 184 17.25 -2.87 10.34
C LYS A 184 17.74 -1.85 9.29
N ASP A 185 17.03 -1.73 8.17
CA ASP A 185 17.35 -0.77 7.11
C ASP A 185 17.24 0.67 7.61
N THR A 186 16.17 0.98 8.34
CA THR A 186 15.93 2.30 8.94
C THR A 186 17.00 2.65 9.98
N LEU A 187 17.36 1.71 10.86
CA LEU A 187 18.44 1.89 11.85
C LEU A 187 19.83 2.06 11.21
N ASN A 188 20.02 1.59 9.97
CA ASN A 188 21.24 1.82 9.19
C ASN A 188 21.10 3.02 8.22
N GLY A 189 19.96 3.69 8.28
CA GLY A 189 19.51 4.78 7.42
C GLY A 189 19.52 4.50 5.92
N ARG A 190 19.20 3.26 5.55
CA ARG A 190 18.78 2.88 4.20
C ARG A 190 17.31 3.26 4.01
N TRP A 191 17.06 4.53 3.75
CA TRP A 191 15.70 5.10 3.66
C TRP A 191 15.20 5.09 2.21
N ILE A 192 14.68 3.95 1.75
CA ILE A 192 14.23 3.77 0.36
C ILE A 192 13.23 4.85 -0.08
N HIS A 193 12.25 5.20 0.77
CA HIS A 193 11.30 6.27 0.45
C HIS A 193 12.01 7.61 0.21
N GLU A 194 13.00 7.96 1.03
CA GLU A 194 13.74 9.22 0.87
C GLU A 194 14.56 9.23 -0.43
N TYR A 195 15.18 8.10 -0.77
CA TYR A 195 15.94 7.98 -2.01
C TYR A 195 15.06 8.09 -3.24
N ILE A 196 13.83 7.55 -3.20
CA ILE A 196 12.87 7.72 -4.30
C ILE A 196 12.41 9.17 -4.37
N LYS A 197 12.01 9.75 -3.23
CA LYS A 197 11.51 11.13 -3.15
C LYS A 197 12.53 12.15 -3.67
N THR A 198 13.81 12.00 -3.31
CA THR A 198 14.90 12.88 -3.74
C THR A 198 15.49 12.51 -5.10
N GLY A 199 14.91 11.51 -5.79
CA GLY A 199 15.36 11.08 -7.10
C GLY A 199 16.69 10.32 -7.16
N GLN A 200 17.26 9.96 -6.01
CA GLN A 200 18.47 9.16 -5.87
C GLN A 200 18.26 7.68 -6.22
N ARG A 201 17.01 7.20 -6.23
CA ARG A 201 16.66 5.84 -6.61
C ARG A 201 15.36 5.81 -7.41
N GLN A 202 15.39 5.17 -8.57
CA GLN A 202 14.18 4.83 -9.32
C GLN A 202 13.80 3.36 -9.10
N ILE A 203 12.52 3.06 -9.28
CA ILE A 203 11.98 1.70 -9.32
C ILE A 203 11.23 1.56 -10.64
N THR A 204 11.60 0.56 -11.43
CA THR A 204 11.01 0.32 -12.75
C THR A 204 10.35 -1.06 -12.85
N HIS A 205 10.70 -1.99 -11.95
CA HIS A 205 10.12 -3.32 -11.90
C HIS A 205 9.51 -3.67 -10.55
N SER A 206 8.45 -4.49 -10.58
CA SER A 206 7.74 -4.88 -9.37
C SER A 206 8.57 -5.70 -8.39
N ASP A 207 9.57 -6.42 -8.89
CA ASP A 207 10.40 -7.32 -8.07
C ASP A 207 11.39 -6.55 -7.18
N GLU A 208 11.60 -5.26 -7.45
CA GLU A 208 12.36 -4.35 -6.60
C GLU A 208 11.59 -3.94 -5.32
N ILE A 209 10.28 -4.22 -5.28
CA ILE A 209 9.41 -4.08 -4.11
C ILE A 209 8.97 -5.49 -3.67
N PRO A 210 9.82 -6.22 -2.93
CA PRO A 210 9.54 -7.59 -2.53
C PRO A 210 8.42 -7.73 -1.48
N GLU A 211 8.06 -6.64 -0.80
CA GLU A 211 6.95 -6.60 0.16
C GLU A 211 5.60 -6.72 -0.54
N GLU A 212 4.66 -7.44 0.08
CA GLU A 212 3.26 -7.47 -0.36
C GLU A 212 2.27 -7.04 0.71
N ALA A 213 1.09 -6.53 0.31
CA ALA A 213 -0.02 -6.39 1.25
C ALA A 213 -0.55 -7.77 1.66
N LEU A 214 -1.09 -7.91 2.88
CA LEU A 214 -1.65 -9.18 3.34
C LEU A 214 -2.97 -9.48 2.64
N LYS A 215 -3.82 -8.46 2.47
CA LYS A 215 -5.13 -8.60 1.83
C LYS A 215 -5.05 -9.32 0.48
N GLY A 216 -5.90 -10.34 0.33
CA GLY A 216 -6.05 -11.12 -0.90
C GLY A 216 -4.97 -12.19 -1.12
N LEU A 217 -3.92 -12.24 -0.30
CA LEU A 217 -2.95 -13.32 -0.37
C LEU A 217 -3.55 -14.63 0.14
N THR A 218 -3.15 -15.72 -0.49
CA THR A 218 -3.55 -17.07 -0.11
C THR A 218 -2.53 -17.69 0.84
N VAL A 219 -3.01 -18.16 1.99
CA VAL A 219 -2.24 -18.89 3.01
C VAL A 219 -2.68 -20.34 3.03
N GLY A 220 -1.76 -21.24 2.72
CA GLY A 220 -1.95 -22.68 2.86
C GLY A 220 -1.62 -23.15 4.28
N ILE A 221 -2.47 -23.99 4.86
CA ILE A 221 -2.26 -24.57 6.19
C ILE A 221 -2.16 -26.10 6.07
N LEU A 222 -1.03 -26.64 6.56
CA LEU A 222 -0.73 -28.08 6.59
C LEU A 222 -0.57 -28.63 8.01
N ASP A 223 -1.12 -27.94 9.02
CA ASP A 223 -1.12 -28.43 10.40
C ASP A 223 -2.49 -28.23 11.06
N LYS A 224 -3.11 -29.35 11.42
CA LYS A 224 -4.41 -29.39 12.09
C LYS A 224 -4.42 -28.69 13.44
N ARG A 225 -3.30 -28.65 14.15
CA ARG A 225 -3.19 -28.00 15.47
C ARG A 225 -3.20 -26.48 15.36
N ILE A 226 -2.87 -25.95 14.20
CA ILE A 226 -2.79 -24.51 13.95
C ILE A 226 -4.05 -23.99 13.25
N LEU A 227 -4.68 -24.86 12.45
CA LEU A 227 -5.97 -24.58 11.87
C LEU A 227 -7.02 -24.50 12.99
N GLN A 228 -7.22 -23.30 13.53
CA GLN A 228 -8.15 -23.02 14.62
C GLN A 228 -8.93 -21.74 14.30
N LYS A 229 -10.12 -21.59 14.89
CA LYS A 229 -10.98 -20.41 14.71
C LYS A 229 -10.24 -19.07 14.96
N PRO A 230 -9.39 -18.91 16.00
CA PRO A 230 -8.65 -17.66 16.20
C PRO A 230 -7.70 -17.31 15.04
N LEU A 231 -7.06 -18.30 14.43
CA LEU A 231 -6.19 -18.04 13.27
C LEU A 231 -7.01 -17.55 12.08
N LEU A 232 -8.13 -18.23 11.78
CA LEU A 232 -9.01 -17.84 10.70
C LEU A 232 -9.60 -16.45 10.93
N GLN A 233 -9.97 -16.14 12.17
CA GLN A 233 -10.44 -14.83 12.56
C GLN A 233 -9.39 -13.75 12.25
N MET A 234 -8.13 -13.94 12.66
CA MET A 234 -7.06 -13.00 12.37
C MET A 234 -6.75 -12.89 10.86
N LEU A 235 -6.59 -14.02 10.16
CA LEU A 235 -6.18 -14.02 8.76
C LEU A 235 -7.31 -13.55 7.82
N SER A 236 -8.51 -14.11 7.94
CA SER A 236 -9.61 -13.85 7.02
C SER A 236 -10.45 -12.63 7.41
N ASN A 237 -10.87 -12.49 8.67
CA ASN A 237 -11.70 -11.34 9.07
C ASN A 237 -10.82 -10.11 9.36
N GLY A 238 -9.72 -10.31 10.07
CA GLY A 238 -8.71 -9.30 10.34
C GLY A 238 -8.05 -8.86 9.05
N PHE A 239 -7.14 -9.65 8.50
CA PHE A 239 -6.28 -9.25 7.37
C PHE A 239 -6.87 -9.48 5.97
N ARG A 240 -8.06 -10.08 5.84
CA ARG A 240 -8.70 -10.37 4.54
C ARG A 240 -7.82 -11.23 3.62
N MET A 241 -7.13 -12.20 4.21
CA MET A 241 -6.38 -13.23 3.50
C MET A 241 -7.29 -14.41 3.13
N ASN A 242 -6.98 -15.07 2.03
CA ASN A 242 -7.61 -16.33 1.65
C ASN A 242 -6.91 -17.46 2.41
N VAL A 243 -7.66 -18.37 3.02
CA VAL A 243 -7.09 -19.52 3.73
C VAL A 243 -7.54 -20.80 3.05
N ILE A 244 -6.58 -21.64 2.71
CA ILE A 244 -6.79 -22.99 2.14
C ILE A 244 -6.06 -24.02 2.99
N TYR A 245 -6.54 -25.26 2.99
CA TYR A 245 -5.96 -26.32 3.80
C TYR A 245 -5.94 -27.66 3.07
N SER A 246 -5.03 -28.55 3.47
CA SER A 246 -4.93 -29.90 2.93
C SER A 246 -4.78 -30.91 4.07
N LEU A 247 -5.90 -31.17 4.76
CA LEU A 247 -5.96 -32.10 5.89
C LEU A 247 -7.21 -32.96 5.68
N SER A 248 -7.03 -34.25 5.37
CA SER A 248 -8.10 -35.19 4.99
C SER A 248 -9.13 -35.42 6.10
N ASP A 249 -8.72 -35.26 7.35
CA ASP A 249 -9.51 -35.68 8.52
C ASP A 249 -10.17 -34.49 9.25
N TYR A 250 -10.13 -33.28 8.65
CA TYR A 250 -10.65 -32.08 9.30
C TYR A 250 -12.15 -31.92 9.04
N ALA A 251 -12.93 -31.69 10.10
CA ALA A 251 -14.38 -31.51 10.01
C ALA A 251 -14.73 -30.32 9.08
N HIS A 252 -15.78 -30.49 8.27
CA HIS A 252 -16.27 -29.51 7.30
C HIS A 252 -16.98 -28.29 7.92
N ASP A 253 -16.71 -27.97 9.19
CA ASP A 253 -17.37 -26.89 9.95
C ASP A 253 -16.62 -25.55 9.89
N LEU A 254 -15.46 -25.52 9.24
CA LEU A 254 -14.75 -24.27 8.91
C LEU A 254 -15.11 -23.85 7.47
N ASN A 255 -15.58 -22.61 7.30
CA ASN A 255 -15.90 -22.03 5.99
C ASN A 255 -14.62 -21.66 5.20
N ILE A 256 -13.77 -22.65 4.92
CA ILE A 256 -12.48 -22.54 4.22
C ILE A 256 -12.35 -23.68 3.21
N ALA A 257 -11.56 -23.47 2.16
CA ALA A 257 -11.51 -24.42 1.05
C ALA A 257 -10.43 -25.48 1.25
N PHE A 258 -10.81 -26.76 1.11
CA PHE A 258 -9.87 -27.88 0.98
C PHE A 258 -9.18 -27.83 -0.39
N ARG A 259 -7.91 -28.21 -0.42
CA ARG A 259 -7.11 -28.44 -1.63
C ARG A 259 -6.26 -29.70 -1.44
N PRO A 260 -6.06 -30.54 -2.46
CA PRO A 260 -4.94 -31.47 -2.52
C PRO A 260 -3.61 -30.76 -2.24
N VAL A 261 -2.61 -31.46 -1.70
CA VAL A 261 -1.39 -30.82 -1.19
C VAL A 261 -0.63 -30.08 -2.30
N GLU A 262 -0.58 -30.66 -3.50
CA GLU A 262 0.09 -30.08 -4.67
C GLU A 262 -0.56 -28.77 -5.10
N GLU A 263 -1.90 -28.74 -5.15
CA GLU A 263 -2.68 -27.53 -5.44
C GLU A 263 -2.49 -26.48 -4.35
N LEU A 264 -2.57 -26.90 -3.08
CA LEU A 264 -2.35 -26.00 -1.94
C LEU A 264 -1.00 -25.30 -2.04
N VAL A 265 0.07 -26.07 -2.26
CA VAL A 265 1.44 -25.54 -2.36
C VAL A 265 1.58 -24.61 -3.58
N SER A 266 0.88 -24.89 -4.68
CA SER A 266 0.93 -24.09 -5.91
C SER A 266 0.14 -22.77 -5.81
N GLU A 267 -1.04 -22.80 -5.19
CA GLU A 267 -1.93 -21.63 -5.03
C GLU A 267 -1.50 -20.70 -3.87
N SER A 268 -0.72 -21.23 -2.93
CA SER A 268 -0.29 -20.49 -1.75
C SER A 268 0.78 -19.44 -2.05
N HIS A 269 0.55 -18.24 -1.53
CA HIS A 269 1.59 -17.21 -1.44
C HIS A 269 2.49 -17.43 -0.22
N ALA A 270 1.92 -18.02 0.82
CA ALA A 270 2.61 -18.44 2.03
C ALA A 270 2.02 -19.75 2.56
N ILE A 271 2.83 -20.54 3.26
CA ILE A 271 2.42 -21.80 3.86
C ILE A 271 2.82 -21.85 5.33
N VAL A 272 1.91 -22.37 6.15
CA VAL A 272 2.09 -22.62 7.57
C VAL A 272 2.06 -24.13 7.80
N TYR A 273 3.08 -24.64 8.45
CA TYR A 273 3.25 -26.06 8.73
C TYR A 273 4.06 -26.27 10.02
N ASP A 274 4.01 -27.48 10.54
CA ASP A 274 4.94 -27.93 11.58
C ASP A 274 5.77 -29.08 11.01
N ASP A 275 7.09 -28.88 11.01
CA ASP A 275 8.03 -29.85 10.45
C ASP A 275 7.97 -31.22 11.14
N ARG A 276 7.52 -31.28 12.40
CA ARG A 276 7.35 -32.52 13.17
C ARG A 276 6.17 -33.36 12.68
N SER A 277 5.23 -32.77 11.94
CA SER A 277 4.05 -33.46 11.41
C SER A 277 4.11 -33.76 9.90
N LEU A 278 5.20 -33.39 9.22
CA LEU A 278 5.36 -33.60 7.77
C LEU A 278 6.14 -34.89 7.46
N THR A 279 5.77 -35.53 6.35
CA THR A 279 6.58 -36.58 5.71
C THR A 279 7.76 -35.95 4.96
N GLU A 280 8.79 -36.75 4.66
CA GLU A 280 9.98 -36.27 3.97
C GLU A 280 9.66 -35.74 2.55
N ASP A 281 8.78 -36.42 1.82
CA ASP A 281 8.35 -36.00 0.49
C ASP A 281 7.69 -34.62 0.50
N LEU A 282 6.86 -34.35 1.53
CA LEU A 282 6.21 -33.05 1.69
C LEU A 282 7.22 -31.96 2.08
N ARG A 283 8.21 -32.28 2.91
CA ARG A 283 9.31 -31.35 3.21
C ARG A 283 10.04 -30.96 1.94
N GLN A 284 10.39 -31.93 1.10
CA GLN A 284 11.07 -31.67 -0.17
C GLN A 284 10.21 -30.84 -1.13
N LEU A 285 8.92 -31.17 -1.25
CA LEU A 285 7.97 -30.41 -2.08
C LEU A 285 7.92 -28.93 -1.67
N ILE A 286 7.77 -28.65 -0.36
CA ILE A 286 7.75 -27.29 0.17
C ILE A 286 9.11 -26.62 -0.02
N HIS A 287 10.21 -27.33 0.27
CA HIS A 287 11.56 -26.79 0.15
C HIS A 287 11.86 -26.31 -1.28
N ASN A 288 11.53 -27.11 -2.29
CA ASN A 288 11.78 -26.85 -3.70
C ASN A 288 11.01 -25.66 -4.28
N LYS A 289 9.98 -25.14 -3.58
CA LYS A 289 9.26 -23.93 -4.00
C LYS A 289 9.96 -22.68 -3.46
N CYS A 290 10.82 -22.08 -4.28
CA CYS A 290 11.65 -20.93 -3.89
C CYS A 290 10.85 -19.65 -3.60
N ARG A 291 9.70 -19.44 -4.26
CA ARG A 291 8.85 -18.24 -4.07
C ARG A 291 7.85 -18.34 -2.93
N LEU A 292 7.68 -19.53 -2.36
CA LEU A 292 6.72 -19.78 -1.30
C LEU A 292 7.29 -19.30 0.04
N ARG A 293 6.55 -18.41 0.72
CA ARG A 293 6.91 -17.96 2.06
C ARG A 293 6.56 -19.04 3.08
N LYS A 294 7.53 -19.48 3.88
CA LYS A 294 7.42 -20.66 4.75
C LYS A 294 7.43 -20.26 6.22
N VAL A 295 6.39 -20.64 6.97
CA VAL A 295 6.30 -20.49 8.42
C VAL A 295 6.28 -21.89 9.04
N ASN A 296 7.41 -22.26 9.66
CA ASN A 296 7.53 -23.51 10.41
C ASN A 296 7.27 -23.23 11.89
N THR A 297 6.22 -23.83 12.43
CA THR A 297 5.78 -23.60 13.81
C THR A 297 6.52 -24.41 14.86
N ALA A 298 7.32 -25.41 14.45
CA ALA A 298 8.18 -26.17 15.36
C ALA A 298 9.15 -25.27 16.15
N ASN A 299 9.49 -24.09 15.59
CA ASN A 299 10.47 -23.16 16.13
C ASN A 299 9.84 -21.88 16.73
N LEU A 300 8.52 -21.83 16.88
CA LEU A 300 7.84 -20.64 17.41
C LEU A 300 7.95 -20.60 18.94
N SER A 301 8.43 -19.47 19.48
CA SER A 301 8.36 -19.21 20.91
C SER A 301 6.92 -18.92 21.33
N SER A 302 6.48 -19.54 22.42
CA SER A 302 5.11 -19.46 22.94
C SER A 302 4.94 -18.41 24.03
N ASN A 303 5.89 -17.50 24.24
CA ASN A 303 5.86 -16.55 25.35
C ASN A 303 5.77 -15.11 24.84
N ARG A 304 4.60 -14.74 24.32
CA ARG A 304 4.26 -13.38 23.86
C ARG A 304 2.93 -12.96 24.49
N PRO A 305 2.79 -11.72 25.01
CA PRO A 305 1.49 -11.22 25.43
C PRO A 305 0.50 -11.22 24.26
N SER A 306 -0.74 -11.66 24.50
CA SER A 306 -1.81 -11.60 23.51
C SER A 306 -2.36 -10.19 23.34
N LEU A 307 -2.77 -9.86 22.11
CA LEU A 307 -3.54 -8.64 21.83
C LEU A 307 -4.99 -8.69 22.34
N SER A 308 -5.54 -9.90 22.52
CA SER A 308 -6.94 -10.10 22.90
C SER A 308 -7.27 -9.45 24.24
N GLY A 309 -8.39 -8.74 24.29
CA GLY A 309 -8.84 -8.04 25.50
C GLY A 309 -8.07 -6.76 25.86
N LEU A 310 -6.95 -6.46 25.18
CA LEU A 310 -6.27 -5.17 25.38
C LEU A 310 -7.09 -4.01 24.83
N LYS A 311 -6.93 -2.83 25.45
CA LYS A 311 -7.63 -1.62 25.02
C LYS A 311 -6.83 -0.84 23.99
N LEU A 312 -7.35 -0.76 22.76
CA LEU A 312 -6.80 0.05 21.67
C LEU A 312 -7.52 1.40 21.58
N GLY A 313 -6.77 2.48 21.74
CA GLY A 313 -7.22 3.85 21.47
C GLY A 313 -6.82 4.31 20.08
N ILE A 314 -7.81 4.73 19.28
CA ILE A 314 -7.61 5.21 17.91
C ILE A 314 -7.89 6.71 17.86
N VAL A 315 -6.90 7.51 17.46
CA VAL A 315 -7.08 8.95 17.20
C VAL A 315 -7.20 9.16 15.69
N GLY A 316 -8.42 9.42 15.24
CA GLY A 316 -8.79 9.56 13.83
C GLY A 316 -9.45 8.31 13.25
N LEU A 317 -10.78 8.25 13.26
CA LEU A 317 -11.56 7.15 12.68
C LEU A 317 -11.89 7.38 11.18
N GLY A 318 -10.89 7.76 10.39
CA GLY A 318 -10.99 7.89 8.93
C GLY A 318 -10.93 6.54 8.22
N ARG A 319 -10.54 6.52 6.93
CA ARG A 319 -10.40 5.26 6.15
C ARG A 319 -9.45 4.26 6.82
N ILE A 320 -8.24 4.70 7.16
CA ILE A 320 -7.22 3.86 7.79
C ILE A 320 -7.63 3.52 9.23
N GLY A 321 -8.04 4.50 10.04
CA GLY A 321 -8.47 4.26 11.42
C GLY A 321 -9.65 3.29 11.54
N SER A 322 -10.64 3.39 10.65
CA SER A 322 -11.76 2.43 10.60
C SER A 322 -11.28 1.03 10.23
N ARG A 323 -10.30 0.92 9.33
CA ARG A 323 -9.71 -0.38 8.97
C ARG A 323 -8.91 -0.97 10.13
N VAL A 324 -8.17 -0.16 10.87
CA VAL A 324 -7.47 -0.56 12.09
C VAL A 324 -8.46 -1.02 13.16
N ALA A 325 -9.56 -0.29 13.37
CA ALA A 325 -10.64 -0.68 14.27
C ALA A 325 -11.24 -2.03 13.89
N GLN A 326 -11.44 -2.28 12.60
CA GLN A 326 -11.93 -3.57 12.10
C GLN A 326 -10.96 -4.72 12.38
N ILE A 327 -9.67 -4.54 12.10
CA ILE A 327 -8.66 -5.59 12.38
C ILE A 327 -8.58 -5.86 13.89
N ALA A 328 -8.58 -4.82 14.71
CA ALA A 328 -8.52 -4.92 16.17
C ALA A 328 -9.71 -5.69 16.75
N SER A 329 -10.94 -5.26 16.42
CA SER A 329 -12.18 -5.83 16.96
C SER A 329 -12.45 -7.23 16.39
N GLN A 330 -12.45 -7.37 15.06
CA GLN A 330 -12.87 -8.60 14.39
C GLN A 330 -11.74 -9.61 14.22
N GLY A 331 -10.47 -9.18 14.23
CA GLY A 331 -9.31 -10.07 14.08
C GLY A 331 -8.71 -10.50 15.41
N PHE A 332 -8.50 -9.55 16.31
CA PHE A 332 -7.76 -9.77 17.56
C PHE A 332 -8.62 -9.68 18.83
N ASN A 333 -9.93 -9.45 18.73
CA ASN A 333 -10.83 -9.31 19.89
C ASN A 333 -10.37 -8.24 20.90
N MET A 334 -9.84 -7.12 20.40
CA MET A 334 -9.43 -5.99 21.24
C MET A 334 -10.63 -5.13 21.64
N HIS A 335 -10.54 -4.46 22.80
CA HIS A 335 -11.49 -3.41 23.17
C HIS A 335 -11.10 -2.10 22.51
N VAL A 336 -11.87 -1.64 21.53
CA VAL A 336 -11.53 -0.44 20.77
C VAL A 336 -12.33 0.76 21.26
N GLN A 337 -11.61 1.82 21.59
CA GLN A 337 -12.16 3.17 21.75
C GLN A 337 -11.52 4.13 20.76
N TYR A 338 -12.21 5.18 20.39
CA TYR A 338 -11.69 6.15 19.43
C TYR A 338 -12.11 7.58 19.72
N PHE A 339 -11.28 8.50 19.22
CA PHE A 339 -11.59 9.92 19.14
C PHE A 339 -11.56 10.39 17.68
N SER A 340 -12.56 11.18 17.31
CA SER A 340 -12.62 11.96 16.07
C SER A 340 -13.47 13.21 16.30
N ARG A 341 -13.33 14.22 15.43
CA ARG A 341 -14.14 15.46 15.50
C ARG A 341 -15.65 15.18 15.55
N THR A 342 -16.08 14.15 14.83
CA THR A 342 -17.47 13.70 14.80
C THR A 342 -17.51 12.21 15.08
N PRO A 343 -18.34 11.74 16.02
CA PRO A 343 -18.57 10.31 16.24
C PRO A 343 -19.15 9.64 14.99
N ASN A 344 -19.00 8.31 14.90
CA ASN A 344 -19.57 7.47 13.86
C ASN A 344 -20.42 6.34 14.49
N PRO A 345 -21.70 6.62 14.81
CA PRO A 345 -22.60 5.65 15.45
C PRO A 345 -22.90 4.41 14.60
N HIS A 346 -22.64 4.46 13.29
CA HIS A 346 -22.76 3.29 12.43
C HIS A 346 -21.63 2.29 12.70
N LEU A 347 -20.38 2.76 12.65
CA LEU A 347 -19.21 1.92 12.94
C LEU A 347 -19.16 1.47 14.40
N GLU A 348 -19.63 2.29 15.35
CA GLU A 348 -19.77 1.88 16.76
C GLU A 348 -20.63 0.63 16.92
N ARG A 349 -21.76 0.57 16.21
CA ARG A 349 -22.65 -0.60 16.23
C ARG A 349 -22.08 -1.78 15.45
N GLU A 350 -21.53 -1.53 14.27
CA GLU A 350 -21.01 -2.58 13.37
C GLU A 350 -19.79 -3.30 13.95
N LEU A 351 -18.87 -2.54 14.57
CA LEU A 351 -17.59 -3.05 15.06
C LEU A 351 -17.55 -3.21 16.58
N HIS A 352 -18.65 -2.89 17.28
CA HIS A 352 -18.72 -2.87 18.75
C HIS A 352 -17.61 -2.02 19.38
N ILE A 353 -17.35 -0.85 18.80
CA ILE A 353 -16.35 0.12 19.27
C ILE A 353 -17.03 1.31 19.93
N LYS A 354 -16.30 2.08 20.74
CA LYS A 354 -16.87 3.19 21.52
C LYS A 354 -16.19 4.52 21.22
N TYR A 355 -16.97 5.56 20.95
CA TYR A 355 -16.46 6.94 20.98
C TYR A 355 -16.11 7.36 22.41
N ALA A 356 -14.97 8.03 22.59
CA ALA A 356 -14.57 8.63 23.85
C ALA A 356 -13.91 10.00 23.62
N ALA A 357 -13.91 10.84 24.66
CA ALA A 357 -13.17 12.09 24.66
C ALA A 357 -11.65 11.82 24.50
N LEU A 358 -10.92 12.76 23.91
CA LEU A 358 -9.49 12.58 23.59
C LEU A 358 -8.70 12.20 24.84
N GLU A 359 -8.90 12.89 25.95
CA GLU A 359 -8.21 12.66 27.23
C GLU A 359 -8.49 11.26 27.78
N GLU A 360 -9.73 10.76 27.63
CA GLU A 360 -10.08 9.40 28.06
C GLU A 360 -9.39 8.35 27.18
N VAL A 361 -9.32 8.58 25.87
CA VAL A 361 -8.56 7.73 24.95
C VAL A 361 -7.08 7.69 25.35
N LEU A 362 -6.45 8.85 25.62
CA LEU A 362 -5.03 8.94 25.97
C LEU A 362 -4.71 8.29 27.34
N ARG A 363 -5.56 8.49 28.35
CA ARG A 363 -5.30 8.04 29.74
C ARG A 363 -5.62 6.57 29.98
N SER A 364 -6.51 5.97 29.18
CA SER A 364 -7.09 4.66 29.51
C SER A 364 -6.75 3.54 28.53
N SER A 365 -6.07 3.83 27.42
CA SER A 365 -5.65 2.84 26.42
C SER A 365 -4.35 2.16 26.81
N ASP A 366 -4.21 0.87 26.47
CA ASP A 366 -2.93 0.15 26.57
C ASP A 366 -2.08 0.40 25.32
N ILE A 367 -2.74 0.61 24.17
CA ILE A 367 -2.13 0.92 22.88
C ILE A 367 -2.81 2.16 22.30
N LEU A 368 -2.03 3.10 21.78
CA LEU A 368 -2.51 4.30 21.08
C LEU A 368 -2.01 4.30 19.64
N THR A 369 -2.90 4.57 18.68
CA THR A 369 -2.54 4.70 17.27
C THR A 369 -3.18 5.94 16.62
N PHE A 370 -2.39 6.66 15.82
CA PHE A 370 -2.77 7.94 15.22
C PHE A 370 -2.96 7.82 13.70
N HIS A 371 -4.10 8.31 13.21
CA HIS A 371 -4.53 8.25 11.81
C HIS A 371 -5.19 9.55 11.34
N LEU A 372 -4.49 10.67 11.53
CA LEU A 372 -4.95 12.01 11.13
C LEU A 372 -4.40 12.40 9.75
N PRO A 373 -5.20 13.09 8.89
CA PRO A 373 -4.70 13.70 7.66
C PRO A 373 -3.86 14.96 7.96
N HIS A 374 -3.01 15.36 7.00
CA HIS A 374 -2.02 16.43 7.18
C HIS A 374 -2.62 17.75 7.71
N HIS A 375 -3.76 18.20 7.16
CA HIS A 375 -4.39 19.46 7.53
C HIS A 375 -4.94 19.51 8.96
N SER A 376 -5.24 18.35 9.57
CA SER A 376 -5.74 18.26 10.95
C SER A 376 -4.68 17.72 11.92
N ALA A 377 -3.50 17.40 11.41
CA ALA A 377 -2.42 16.77 12.16
C ALA A 377 -1.45 17.80 12.76
N GLU A 378 -1.24 18.93 12.11
CA GLU A 378 -0.18 19.89 12.49
C GLU A 378 -0.20 20.23 13.99
N ASN A 379 0.87 19.85 14.70
CA ASN A 379 1.07 20.05 16.14
C ASN A 379 -0.08 19.53 17.02
N PHE A 380 -0.83 18.52 16.58
CA PHE A 380 -1.97 17.99 17.31
C PHE A 380 -1.60 17.45 18.70
N LEU A 381 -0.45 16.79 18.83
CA LEU A 381 0.09 16.31 20.10
C LEU A 381 1.14 17.27 20.66
N SER A 382 0.71 18.07 21.63
CA SER A 382 1.59 18.88 22.48
C SER A 382 2.23 18.06 23.60
N ASP A 383 3.24 18.62 24.25
CA ASP A 383 3.90 18.01 25.42
C ASP A 383 2.90 17.73 26.55
N SER A 384 1.89 18.60 26.71
CA SER A 384 0.81 18.40 27.67
C SER A 384 -0.01 17.15 27.36
N LEU A 385 -0.42 16.94 26.11
CA LEU A 385 -1.20 15.76 25.73
C LEU A 385 -0.36 14.48 25.79
N ILE A 386 0.92 14.54 25.43
CA ILE A 386 1.83 13.39 25.59
C ILE A 386 1.97 13.02 27.07
N ASN A 387 1.98 13.99 27.98
CA ASN A 387 2.00 13.75 29.42
C ASN A 387 0.70 13.13 29.98
N GLU A 388 -0.42 13.24 29.27
CA GLU A 388 -1.67 12.56 29.63
C GLU A 388 -1.66 11.07 29.26
N ILE A 389 -0.73 10.65 28.41
CA ILE A 389 -0.60 9.24 28.04
C ILE A 389 -0.12 8.45 29.26
N ARG A 390 -0.88 7.40 29.58
CA ARG A 390 -0.57 6.45 30.66
C ARG A 390 0.84 5.85 30.46
N PRO A 391 1.73 5.87 31.46
CA PRO A 391 3.01 5.18 31.38
C PRO A 391 2.83 3.68 31.07
N GLY A 392 3.72 3.14 30.23
CA GLY A 392 3.66 1.77 29.74
C GLY A 392 2.83 1.57 28.46
N THR A 393 2.15 2.62 27.97
CA THR A 393 1.37 2.57 26.72
C THR A 393 2.27 2.34 25.51
N ILE A 394 1.82 1.52 24.57
CA ILE A 394 2.44 1.39 23.24
C ILE A 394 1.92 2.52 22.34
N PHE A 395 2.81 3.41 21.92
CA PHE A 395 2.51 4.55 21.04
C PHE A 395 2.80 4.19 19.58
N ILE A 396 1.84 4.39 18.68
CA ILE A 396 1.98 4.08 17.25
C ILE A 396 1.64 5.29 16.39
N ASN A 397 2.58 5.72 15.54
CA ASN A 397 2.28 6.67 14.48
C ASN A 397 2.67 6.10 13.10
N ALA A 398 1.65 5.82 12.29
CA ALA A 398 1.76 5.40 10.89
C ALA A 398 1.02 6.37 9.94
N SER A 399 0.87 7.64 10.35
CA SER A 399 0.12 8.66 9.59
C SER A 399 1.04 9.74 9.02
N VAL A 400 1.22 10.86 9.72
CA VAL A 400 2.13 11.95 9.37
C VAL A 400 2.95 12.39 10.58
N GLY A 401 4.18 12.84 10.33
CA GLY A 401 5.14 13.17 11.39
C GLY A 401 4.85 14.48 12.12
N ASN A 402 4.17 15.42 11.44
CA ASN A 402 3.77 16.71 12.00
C ASN A 402 2.65 16.62 13.05
N ILE A 403 2.13 15.42 13.36
CA ILE A 403 1.26 15.21 14.53
C ILE A 403 1.95 15.66 15.82
N ILE A 404 3.25 15.47 15.93
CA ILE A 404 3.99 15.74 17.16
C ILE A 404 4.53 17.16 17.10
N GLU A 405 4.12 18.02 18.03
CA GLU A 405 4.63 19.40 18.15
C GLU A 405 6.14 19.41 18.43
N ASN A 406 6.56 18.65 19.44
CA ASN A 406 7.95 18.53 19.88
C ASN A 406 8.42 17.07 19.77
N GLU A 407 9.05 16.72 18.64
CA GLU A 407 9.49 15.34 18.37
C GLU A 407 10.51 14.84 19.40
N GLU A 408 11.41 15.70 19.91
CA GLU A 408 12.40 15.29 20.93
C GLU A 408 11.73 14.97 22.27
N PHE A 409 10.66 15.67 22.65
CA PHE A 409 9.90 15.34 23.85
C PHE A 409 9.30 13.93 23.76
N LEU A 410 8.69 13.58 22.63
CA LEU A 410 8.20 12.22 22.38
C LEU A 410 9.36 11.21 22.43
N LEU A 411 10.48 11.47 21.75
CA LEU A 411 11.64 10.57 21.76
C LEU A 411 12.19 10.36 23.17
N ASN A 412 12.14 11.37 24.03
CA ASN A 412 12.54 11.26 25.42
C ASN A 412 11.63 10.34 26.25
N THR A 413 10.33 10.25 25.92
CA THR A 413 9.42 9.26 26.56
C THR A 413 9.82 7.82 26.25
N PHE A 414 10.33 7.54 25.04
CA PHE A 414 10.89 6.24 24.68
C PHE A 414 12.24 6.02 25.37
N ARG A 415 13.09 7.05 25.44
CA ARG A 415 14.41 6.99 26.08
C ARG A 415 14.34 6.61 27.55
N THR A 416 13.34 7.17 28.25
CA THR A 416 13.09 6.92 29.68
C THR A 416 12.31 5.63 29.93
N GLY A 417 11.84 4.95 28.88
CA GLY A 417 10.97 3.78 29.00
C GLY A 417 9.56 4.09 29.50
N ARG A 418 9.18 5.37 29.60
CA ARG A 418 7.81 5.79 29.94
C ARG A 418 6.82 5.26 28.92
N LEU A 419 7.18 5.33 27.64
CA LEU A 419 6.44 4.73 26.53
C LEU A 419 7.32 3.74 25.79
N THR A 420 6.67 2.81 25.11
CA THR A 420 7.28 2.04 24.01
C THR A 420 6.50 2.35 22.74
N GLY A 421 7.05 2.08 21.56
CA GLY A 421 6.32 2.48 20.36
C GLY A 421 6.88 2.06 19.03
N TYR A 422 6.08 2.38 18.01
CA TYR A 422 6.37 2.21 16.61
C TYR A 422 6.14 3.53 15.87
N LEU A 423 7.16 3.99 15.15
CA LEU A 423 7.08 5.18 14.31
C LEU A 423 7.44 4.82 12.87
N ASP A 424 6.51 5.06 11.94
CA ASP A 424 6.76 4.99 10.50
C ASP A 424 7.06 6.35 9.88
N VAL A 425 6.73 7.42 10.60
CA VAL A 425 6.77 8.81 10.13
C VAL A 425 7.38 9.72 11.18
N TYR A 426 8.04 10.76 10.69
CA TYR A 426 8.79 11.73 11.50
C TYR A 426 8.61 13.11 10.87
N ARG A 427 8.70 14.16 11.68
CA ARG A 427 8.64 15.55 11.21
C ARG A 427 9.83 15.87 10.31
N THR A 428 11.01 15.43 10.74
CA THR A 428 12.24 15.48 9.95
C THR A 428 12.88 14.11 9.91
N LEU A 429 13.81 13.89 8.98
CA LEU A 429 14.52 12.63 8.88
C LEU A 429 15.36 12.41 10.16
N PRO A 430 15.00 11.45 11.03
CA PRO A 430 15.60 11.36 12.36
C PRO A 430 17.06 10.90 12.27
N PRO A 431 17.98 11.42 13.11
CA PRO A 431 19.37 10.98 13.12
C PRO A 431 19.48 9.48 13.41
N ARG A 432 20.26 8.75 12.60
CA ARG A 432 20.46 7.29 12.73
C ARG A 432 20.92 6.89 14.13
N LEU A 433 21.82 7.66 14.73
CA LEU A 433 22.35 7.39 16.07
C LEU A 433 21.26 7.52 17.14
N ALA A 434 20.40 8.53 17.04
CA ALA A 434 19.27 8.72 17.95
C ALA A 434 18.32 7.51 17.88
N LEU A 435 17.95 7.06 16.69
CA LEU A 435 17.11 5.87 16.53
C LEU A 435 17.76 4.60 17.11
N ARG A 436 19.07 4.40 16.91
CA ARG A 436 19.80 3.24 17.44
C ARG A 436 19.81 3.21 18.97
N GLN A 437 19.93 4.36 19.62
CA GLN A 437 19.87 4.47 21.08
C GLN A 437 18.51 4.07 21.63
N LEU A 438 17.44 4.27 20.86
CA LEU A 438 16.06 3.98 21.26
C LEU A 438 15.60 2.56 20.90
N ARG A 439 16.42 1.72 20.25
CA ARG A 439 16.02 0.41 19.70
C ARG A 439 15.39 -0.57 20.70
N ALA A 440 15.55 -0.33 22.00
CA ALA A 440 14.98 -1.16 23.06
C ALA A 440 13.49 -0.83 23.32
N THR A 441 13.07 0.40 23.05
CA THR A 441 11.71 0.91 23.36
C THR A 441 10.99 1.43 22.12
N LEU A 442 11.71 1.78 21.06
CA LEU A 442 11.18 2.24 19.79
C LEU A 442 11.55 1.26 18.67
N THR A 443 10.54 0.83 17.92
CA THR A 443 10.72 0.15 16.63
C THR A 443 10.54 1.17 15.51
N PRO A 444 11.61 1.60 14.82
CA PRO A 444 11.48 2.59 13.75
C PRO A 444 11.39 1.94 12.36
N THR A 445 10.46 2.41 11.53
CA THR A 445 10.55 2.30 10.06
C THR A 445 10.43 3.69 9.44
N TYR A 446 10.69 3.83 8.14
CA TYR A 446 10.53 5.11 7.44
C TYR A 446 9.65 4.97 6.20
N ARG A 447 8.40 5.42 6.33
CA ARG A 447 7.37 5.46 5.28
C ARG A 447 7.19 4.09 4.62
N LEU A 448 7.09 3.03 5.42
CA LEU A 448 6.87 1.65 4.99
C LEU A 448 5.39 1.35 4.71
N GLY A 449 4.45 2.12 5.28
CA GLY A 449 3.01 1.87 5.18
C GLY A 449 2.49 1.56 3.78
N TRP A 450 2.89 2.38 2.80
CA TRP A 450 2.45 2.26 1.41
C TRP A 450 3.28 1.29 0.56
N ARG A 451 4.45 0.87 1.05
CA ARG A 451 5.50 0.28 0.21
C ARG A 451 5.34 -1.23 0.09
N THR A 452 4.30 -1.62 -0.65
CA THR A 452 4.05 -3.01 -1.06
C THR A 452 3.78 -3.06 -2.56
N LYS A 453 4.14 -4.16 -3.23
CA LYS A 453 3.94 -4.35 -4.67
C LYS A 453 2.49 -4.08 -5.11
N SER A 454 1.50 -4.68 -4.48
CA SER A 454 0.07 -4.48 -4.79
C SER A 454 -0.40 -3.05 -4.56
N THR A 455 -0.05 -2.44 -3.43
CA THR A 455 -0.39 -1.03 -3.14
C THR A 455 0.16 -0.07 -4.20
N VAL A 456 1.44 -0.21 -4.57
CA VAL A 456 2.08 0.60 -5.60
C VAL A 456 1.43 0.37 -6.96
N GLY A 457 1.20 -0.90 -7.32
CA GLY A 457 0.51 -1.24 -8.56
C GLY A 457 -0.91 -0.65 -8.63
N LEU A 458 -1.71 -0.82 -7.58
CA LEU A 458 -3.06 -0.27 -7.48
C LEU A 458 -3.06 1.26 -7.59
N LYS A 459 -2.11 1.91 -6.91
CA LYS A 459 -1.97 3.37 -6.91
C LYS A 459 -1.69 3.91 -8.31
N THR A 460 -0.72 3.33 -9.01
CA THR A 460 -0.38 3.72 -10.40
C THR A 460 -1.51 3.37 -11.37
N HIS A 461 -2.13 2.20 -11.22
CA HIS A 461 -3.29 1.80 -12.03
C HIS A 461 -4.45 2.80 -11.90
N LYS A 462 -4.79 3.21 -10.67
CA LYS A 462 -5.86 4.18 -10.39
C LYS A 462 -5.54 5.56 -10.96
N LEU A 463 -4.30 6.02 -10.82
CA LEU A 463 -3.87 7.29 -11.41
C LEU A 463 -4.10 7.29 -12.92
N LEU A 464 -3.56 6.29 -13.63
CA LEU A 464 -3.67 6.20 -15.09
C LEU A 464 -5.13 6.12 -15.54
N THR A 465 -5.98 5.41 -14.82
CA THR A 465 -7.42 5.34 -15.09
C THR A 465 -8.08 6.71 -14.96
N LYS A 466 -7.73 7.47 -13.91
CA LYS A 466 -8.25 8.83 -13.73
C LYS A 466 -7.75 9.81 -14.79
N LEU A 467 -6.51 9.66 -15.26
CA LEU A 467 -5.99 10.44 -16.38
C LEU A 467 -6.73 10.09 -17.69
N GLU A 468 -6.99 8.80 -17.93
CA GLU A 468 -7.81 8.35 -19.06
C GLU A 468 -9.23 8.92 -19.03
N GLU A 469 -9.85 8.99 -17.85
CA GLU A 469 -11.16 9.60 -17.64
C GLU A 469 -11.11 11.12 -17.87
N ALA A 470 -10.11 11.80 -17.30
CA ALA A 470 -9.93 13.24 -17.41
C ALA A 470 -9.68 13.71 -18.84
N ALA A 471 -9.11 12.85 -19.69
CA ALA A 471 -8.82 13.16 -21.07
C ALA A 471 -10.03 12.97 -22.01
N ARG A 472 -11.14 12.39 -21.53
CA ARG A 472 -12.37 12.27 -22.33
C ARG A 472 -13.01 13.66 -22.46
N PRO A 473 -13.47 14.05 -23.66
CA PRO A 473 -14.24 15.28 -23.80
C PRO A 473 -15.48 15.19 -22.91
N GLU A 474 -15.84 16.29 -22.24
CA GLU A 474 -17.09 16.39 -21.49
C GLU A 474 -18.22 16.01 -22.45
N THR A 475 -18.95 14.96 -22.10
CA THR A 475 -20.17 14.60 -22.83
C THR A 475 -21.19 15.64 -22.43
N GLY A 476 -21.41 16.62 -23.31
CA GLY A 476 -22.43 17.66 -23.15
C GLY A 476 -23.85 17.10 -23.18
#